data_AF-A0A3B4GXH0-F1
#
_entry.id   AF-A0A3B4GXH0-F1
#
_cell.length_a   1.000
_cell.length_b   1.000
_cell.length_c   1.000
_cell.angle_alpha   90.00
_cell.angle_beta   90.00
_cell.angle_gamma   90.00
#
_symmetry.space_group_name_H-M   'P 1'
#
loop_
_entity.id
_entity.type
_entity.pdbx_description
1 polymer ?
#
loop_
_entity_poly.entity_id
_entity_poly.type
_entity_poly.pdbx_seq_one_letter_code
_entity_poly.pdbx_strand_id
1 'polypeptide(L)' 'KQQTVGDSLQPQTPSRHEKSLGLLTTKFVTLLQEAKDGVLDLKAAADTLAVRQKRRIYDITNVLEGIGAVNKGRLLTGI' A
#
# COMPACT_ATOMS: atom_id res chain seq x y z
N LYS A 1 42.37 -23.52 1.63
CA LYS A 1 42.27 -22.23 0.90
C LYS A 1 41.20 -22.40 -0.17
N GLN A 2 40.15 -21.55 -0.13
CA GLN A 2 39.33 -21.01 -1.24
C GLN A 2 38.85 -22.00 -2.33
N GLN A 3 37.59 -22.06 -2.77
CA GLN A 3 36.60 -20.99 -2.93
C GLN A 3 35.22 -21.60 -3.25
N THR A 4 34.17 -21.26 -2.50
CA THR A 4 32.77 -21.41 -2.92
C THR A 4 32.33 -20.09 -3.54
N VAL A 5 32.35 -19.98 -4.87
CA VAL A 5 31.75 -18.87 -5.62
C VAL A 5 30.42 -19.33 -6.19
N GLY A 6 29.39 -19.28 -5.34
CA GLY A 6 28.00 -19.30 -5.78
C GLY A 6 27.50 -17.86 -5.85
N ASP A 7 28.01 -17.09 -6.80
CA ASP A 7 27.47 -15.75 -7.11
C ASP A 7 26.12 -15.94 -7.83
N SER A 8 25.08 -16.15 -7.03
CA SER A 8 23.70 -16.22 -7.51
C SER A 8 23.17 -14.80 -7.70
N LEU A 9 23.49 -14.19 -8.84
CA LEU A 9 22.77 -13.03 -9.36
C LEU A 9 21.37 -13.45 -9.82
N GLN A 10 20.51 -13.86 -8.88
CA GLN A 10 19.08 -13.89 -9.16
C GLN A 10 18.59 -12.44 -9.13
N PRO A 11 17.89 -11.96 -10.18
CA PRO A 11 17.16 -10.70 -10.06
C PRO A 11 16.24 -10.85 -8.86
N GLN A 12 16.45 -10.02 -7.85
CA GLN A 12 15.62 -9.98 -6.64
C GLN A 12 14.21 -9.66 -7.11
N THR A 13 13.43 -10.70 -7.42
CA THR A 13 12.03 -10.55 -7.76
C THR A 13 11.41 -9.84 -6.57
N PRO A 14 10.75 -8.69 -6.75
CA PRO A 14 10.25 -7.91 -5.62
C PRO A 14 9.45 -8.85 -4.73
N SER A 15 9.94 -8.98 -3.51
CA SER A 15 9.50 -10.01 -2.58
C SER A 15 8.00 -9.89 -2.43
N ARG A 16 7.28 -11.02 -2.39
CA ARG A 16 5.83 -11.05 -2.17
C ARG A 16 5.41 -10.17 -0.98
N HIS A 17 6.30 -9.99 -0.02
CA HIS A 17 6.13 -9.14 1.14
C HIS A 17 5.98 -7.65 0.80
N GLU A 18 6.73 -7.13 -0.17
CA GLU A 18 6.72 -5.72 -0.61
C GLU A 18 5.40 -5.31 -1.27
N LYS A 19 4.62 -6.29 -1.73
CA LYS A 19 3.29 -6.11 -2.35
C LYS A 19 2.15 -6.61 -1.48
N SER A 20 2.43 -6.96 -0.21
CA SER A 20 1.41 -7.49 0.68
C SER A 20 0.37 -6.42 1.01
N LEU A 21 -0.89 -6.85 1.15
CA LEU A 21 -1.96 -5.95 1.59
C LEU A 21 -1.64 -5.33 2.95
N GLY A 22 -1.06 -6.08 3.89
CA GLY A 22 -0.66 -5.57 5.20
C GLY A 22 0.30 -4.38 5.10
N LEU A 23 1.35 -4.48 4.28
CA LEU A 23 2.29 -3.37 4.09
C LEU A 23 1.64 -2.16 3.43
N LEU A 24 0.78 -2.39 2.42
CA LEU A 24 0.04 -1.32 1.75
C LEU A 24 -0.94 -0.64 2.71
N THR A 25 -1.62 -1.40 3.58
CA THR A 25 -2.50 -0.87 4.62
C THR A 25 -1.72 -0.01 5.61
N THR A 26 -0.56 -0.45 6.10
CA THR A 26 0.25 0.34 7.03
C THR A 26 0.63 1.69 6.41
N LYS A 27 1.14 1.68 5.18
CA LYS A 27 1.49 2.92 4.46
C LYS A 27 0.27 3.80 4.20
N PHE A 28 -0.88 3.21 3.85
CA PHE A 28 -2.13 3.95 3.63
C PHE A 28 -2.58 4.67 4.91
N VAL A 29 -2.50 4.01 6.06
CA VAL A 29 -2.84 4.60 7.37
C VAL A 29 -1.90 5.75 7.71
N THR A 30 -0.59 5.63 7.43
CA THR A 30 0.35 6.74 7.60
C THR A 30 -0.05 7.94 6.75
N LEU A 31 -0.36 7.74 5.46
CA LEU A 31 -0.81 8.81 4.58
C LEU A 31 -2.10 9.47 5.08
N LEU A 32 -3.04 8.69 5.62
CA LEU A 32 -4.27 9.22 6.19
C LEU A 32 -4.02 10.06 7.46
N GLN A 33 -3.06 9.66 8.29
CA GLN A 33 -2.67 10.41 9.50
C GLN A 33 -1.96 11.72 9.17
N GLU A 34 -1.18 11.74 8.09
CA GLU A 34 -0.49 12.93 7.58
C GLU A 34 -1.42 13.86 6.78
N ALA A 35 -2.53 13.32 6.28
CA ALA A 35 -3.49 14.09 5.49
C ALA A 35 -4.18 15.17 6.33
N LYS A 36 -4.14 16.40 5.82
CA LYS A 36 -4.79 17.56 6.43
C LYS A 36 -6.29 17.32 6.56
N ASP A 37 -6.85 17.63 7.72
CA ASP A 37 -8.26 17.41 8.08
C ASP A 37 -8.72 15.94 8.06
N GLY A 38 -7.78 14.99 7.92
CA GLY A 38 -8.03 13.55 7.84
C GLY A 38 -8.88 13.15 6.62
N VAL A 39 -8.66 13.83 5.49
CA VAL A 39 -9.23 13.52 4.18
C VAL A 39 -8.11 13.06 3.26
N LEU A 40 -8.17 11.82 2.79
CA LEU A 40 -7.13 11.26 1.93
C LEU A 40 -7.62 11.17 0.48
N ASP A 41 -6.86 11.79 -0.44
CA ASP A 41 -7.04 11.61 -1.87
C ASP A 41 -6.58 10.20 -2.26
N LEU A 42 -7.52 9.36 -2.68
CA LEU A 42 -7.25 7.98 -3.02
C LEU A 42 -6.40 7.84 -4.29
N LYS A 43 -6.45 8.81 -5.21
CA LYS A 43 -5.62 8.81 -6.42
C LYS A 43 -4.16 9.04 -6.06
N ALA A 44 -3.91 10.08 -5.27
CA ALA A 44 -2.57 10.38 -4.76
C ALA A 44 -2.01 9.24 -3.90
N ALA A 45 -2.86 8.63 -3.06
CA ALA A 45 -2.47 7.46 -2.27
C ALA A 45 -2.13 6.26 -3.17
N ALA A 46 -2.90 6.00 -4.24
CA ALA A 46 -2.62 4.91 -5.17
C ALA A 46 -1.26 5.06 -5.88
N ASP A 47 -0.94 6.29 -6.30
CA ASP A 47 0.33 6.63 -6.92
C ASP A 47 1.49 6.47 -5.92
N THR A 48 1.30 6.96 -4.69
CA THR A 48 2.32 6.89 -3.60
C THR A 48 2.58 5.45 -3.15
N LEU A 49 1.54 4.63 -3.10
CA LEU A 49 1.63 3.22 -2.74
C LEU A 49 2.12 2.35 -3.91
N ALA A 50 2.43 2.95 -5.07
CA ALA A 50 2.87 2.31 -6.30
C ALA A 50 1.95 1.14 -6.72
N VAL A 51 0.66 1.27 -6.43
CA VAL A 51 -0.31 0.21 -6.69
C VAL A 51 -0.74 0.30 -8.14
N ARG A 52 -0.20 -0.60 -8.97
CA ARG A 52 -0.58 -0.68 -10.40
C ARG A 52 -2.06 -1.00 -10.65
N GLN A 53 -2.77 -1.49 -9.65
CA GLN A 53 -4.17 -1.90 -9.75
C GLN A 53 -5.01 -1.23 -8.66
N LYS A 54 -5.99 -0.40 -9.07
CA LYS A 54 -6.93 0.29 -8.16
C LYS A 54 -7.65 -0.66 -7.19
N ARG A 55 -7.73 -1.96 -7.52
CA ARG A 55 -8.34 -3.01 -6.69
C ARG A 55 -7.81 -3.07 -5.25
N ARG A 56 -6.51 -2.83 -5.01
CA ARG A 56 -5.95 -2.92 -3.65
C ARG A 56 -6.37 -1.76 -2.76
N ILE A 57 -6.61 -0.58 -3.34
CA ILE A 57 -7.14 0.56 -2.60
C ILE A 57 -8.52 0.22 -2.04
N TYR A 58 -9.38 -0.37 -2.87
CA TYR A 58 -10.69 -0.84 -2.42
C TYR A 58 -10.63 -1.91 -1.33
N ASP A 59 -9.67 -2.84 -1.38
CA ASP A 59 -9.49 -3.81 -0.29
C ASP A 59 -9.18 -3.10 1.04
N ILE A 60 -8.28 -2.11 1.00
CA ILE A 60 -7.87 -1.35 2.18
C ILE A 60 -9.04 -0.50 2.70
N THR A 61 -9.71 0.25 1.83
CA THR A 61 -10.82 1.12 2.25
C THR A 61 -11.98 0.30 2.78
N ASN A 62 -12.36 -0.82 2.15
CA ASN A 62 -13.46 -1.66 2.64
C ASN A 62 -13.16 -2.28 4.00
N VAL A 63 -11.90 -2.68 4.27
CA VAL A 63 -11.51 -3.20 5.58
C VAL A 63 -11.53 -2.08 6.62
N LEU A 64 -10.95 -0.92 6.32
CA LEU A 64 -10.91 0.22 7.25
C LEU A 64 -12.31 0.80 7.53
N GLU A 65 -13.20 0.81 6.53
CA GLU A 65 -14.61 1.15 6.69
C GLU A 65 -15.32 0.09 7.56
N GLY A 66 -15.09 -1.20 7.29
CA GLY A 66 -15.71 -2.31 8.01
C GLY A 66 -15.38 -2.36 9.50
N ILE A 67 -14.23 -1.82 9.92
CA ILE A 67 -13.84 -1.69 11.33
C ILE A 67 -14.14 -0.30 11.93
N GLY A 68 -14.69 0.64 11.15
CA GLY A 68 -15.01 1.99 11.60
C GLY A 68 -13.81 2.93 11.76
N ALA A 69 -12.63 2.58 11.22
CA ALA A 69 -11.44 3.42 11.28
C ALA A 69 -11.49 4.60 10.28
N VAL A 70 -12.30 4.50 9.22
CA VAL A 70 -12.44 5.52 8.18
C VAL A 70 -13.90 5.61 7.71
N ASN A 71 -14.36 6.81 7.37
CA ASN A 71 -15.67 7.05 6.78
C ASN A 71 -15.56 7.39 5.29
N LYS A 72 -16.51 6.95 4.47
CA LYS A 72 -16.56 7.23 3.02
C LYS A 72 -16.53 8.73 2.68
N GLY A 73 -17.06 9.59 3.55
CA GLY A 73 -16.99 11.04 3.37
C GLY A 73 -15.58 11.62 3.47
N ARG A 74 -14.61 10.87 4.01
CA ARG A 74 -13.19 11.24 4.12
C ARG A 74 -12.32 10.63 3.01
N LEU A 75 -12.92 9.86 2.10
CA LEU A 75 -12.24 9.19 0.98
C LEU A 75 -12.85 9.65 -0.34
N LEU A 76 -12.07 10.30 -1.20
CA LEU A 76 -12.55 10.73 -2.51
C LEU A 76 -12.59 9.53 -3.47
N THR A 77 -13.79 9.00 -3.73
CA THR A 77 -14.04 7.73 -4.44
C THR A 77 -13.88 7.77 -5.96
N GLY A 78 -13.40 8.89 -6.53
CA GLY A 78 -13.28 9.11 -7.97
C GLY A 78 -12.03 8.49 -8.62
N ILE A 79 -11.79 7.19 -8.41
CA ILE A 79 -10.66 6.46 -9.02
C ILE A 79 -11.06 5.14 -9.67
#